data_AF-A0A917BK53-F1
#
_entry.id   AF-A0A917BK53-F1
#
_cell.length_a   1.000
_cell.length_b   1.000
_cell.length_c   1.000
_cell.angle_alpha   90.00
_cell.angle_beta   90.00
_cell.angle_gamma   90.00
#
_symmetry.space_group_name_H-M   'P 1'
#
loop_
_entity.id
_entity.type
_entity.pdbx_description
1 polymer ?
#
loop_
_entity_poly.entity_id
_entity_poly.type
_entity_poly.pdbx_seq_one_letter_code
_entity_poly.pdbx_strand_id
1 'polypeptide(L)'
;MTVMPRPLRLEPLRTSSGVLDRLRALGGSPLMTFSAVLLVLMVVAFAGVLAFVVAGGHADESVTFWLMPAFFVVVGCWGLTSIWRTVGEAGSLTRFARENHLLTVAGTLAPDYAGSLFATRVAAVDRSVRTRGRDFVEVGDRFPVAGRLRLDALTTAPGALAERELFLRARLAGGAAGDRALGARVPADLAQRLRRFAGERYRVELAADELTVFGSEPLGIDHPVRMREAFDLIDALAAANSAEQASTLDTTPTSTPRGRGPLRVVLGVVAMLVVVPIGFAVVMSAADALLGHGSLAGALVLALVAVIAIVVGLVVRHLLTPTVPPAEETPRP
;
A
#
# COMPACT_ATOMS: atom_id res chain seq x y z
N MET A 1 12.00 -28.88 22.65
CA MET A 1 12.12 -29.22 21.22
C MET A 1 12.49 -27.95 20.48
N THR A 2 13.75 -27.81 20.11
CA THR A 2 14.25 -26.74 19.24
C THR A 2 13.61 -26.91 17.87
N VAL A 3 12.61 -26.09 17.55
CA VAL A 3 12.05 -26.02 16.20
C VAL A 3 13.16 -25.51 15.31
N MET A 4 13.86 -26.41 14.61
CA MET A 4 14.79 -25.99 13.57
C MET A 4 13.99 -25.13 12.58
N PRO A 5 14.36 -23.87 12.35
CA PRO A 5 13.63 -23.00 11.45
C PRO A 5 13.61 -23.67 10.08
N ARG A 6 12.41 -24.00 9.61
CA ARG A 6 12.21 -24.61 8.30
C ARG A 6 12.85 -23.69 7.26
N PRO A 7 13.72 -24.20 6.36
CA PRO A 7 14.42 -23.35 5.42
C PRO A 7 13.41 -22.58 4.56
N LEU A 8 13.55 -21.25 4.51
CA LEU A 8 12.68 -20.37 3.73
C LEU A 8 12.76 -20.72 2.25
N ARG A 9 11.60 -21.02 1.66
CA ARG A 9 11.41 -21.23 0.23
C ARG A 9 11.38 -19.88 -0.47
N LEU A 10 12.47 -19.54 -1.16
CA LEU A 10 12.67 -18.24 -1.80
C LEU A 10 12.22 -18.17 -3.27
N GLU A 11 11.96 -19.32 -3.89
CA GLU A 11 11.55 -19.41 -5.30
C GLU A 11 10.35 -18.52 -5.69
N PRO A 12 9.34 -18.30 -4.81
CA PRO A 12 8.22 -17.42 -5.11
C PRO A 12 8.59 -15.95 -5.34
N LEU A 13 9.74 -15.51 -4.81
CA LEU A 13 10.23 -14.14 -4.99
C LEU A 13 10.91 -13.95 -6.35
N ARG A 14 11.42 -15.03 -6.96
CA ARG A 14 12.06 -15.01 -8.28
C ARG A 14 11.06 -15.12 -9.42
N THR A 15 9.96 -15.82 -9.18
CA THR A 15 8.92 -16.01 -10.18
C THR A 15 8.03 -14.78 -10.24
N SER A 16 7.85 -14.21 -11.44
CA SER A 16 6.87 -13.14 -11.62
C SER A 16 5.48 -13.65 -11.21
N SER A 17 4.72 -12.82 -10.50
CA SER A 17 3.33 -13.14 -10.19
C SER A 17 2.54 -13.24 -11.50
N GLY A 18 1.75 -14.30 -11.63
CA GLY A 18 0.92 -14.53 -12.82
C GLY A 18 -0.17 -13.46 -12.91
N VAL A 19 -0.70 -13.24 -14.11
CA VAL A 19 -1.74 -12.23 -14.38
C VAL A 19 -2.92 -12.34 -13.40
N LEU A 20 -3.38 -13.57 -13.12
CA LEU A 20 -4.49 -13.82 -12.18
C LEU A 20 -4.16 -13.41 -10.74
N ASP A 21 -2.93 -13.64 -10.28
CA ASP A 21 -2.51 -13.24 -8.93
C ASP A 21 -2.41 -11.71 -8.82
N ARG A 22 -1.98 -11.06 -9.91
CA ARG A 22 -1.98 -9.59 -9.98
C ARG A 22 -3.39 -9.02 -9.95
N LEU A 23 -4.32 -9.58 -10.70
CA LEU A 23 -5.72 -9.15 -10.68
C LEU A 23 -6.38 -9.37 -9.30
N ARG A 24 -6.06 -10.47 -8.61
CA ARG A 24 -6.53 -10.70 -7.23
C ARG A 24 -5.91 -9.70 -6.25
N ALA A 25 -4.63 -9.39 -6.38
CA ALA A 25 -3.94 -8.41 -5.54
C ALA A 25 -4.49 -6.99 -5.77
N LEU A 26 -4.78 -6.62 -7.02
CA LEU A 26 -5.53 -5.40 -7.37
C LEU A 26 -6.86 -5.36 -6.61
N GLY A 27 -7.67 -6.41 -6.74
CA GLY A 27 -8.93 -6.54 -6.03
C GLY A 27 -8.80 -6.49 -4.50
N GLY A 28 -7.64 -6.83 -3.93
CA GLY A 28 -7.40 -6.75 -2.48
C GLY A 28 -7.26 -5.33 -1.94
N SER A 29 -7.00 -4.34 -2.79
CA SER A 29 -6.82 -2.93 -2.40
C SER A 29 -7.83 -2.03 -3.14
N PRO A 30 -8.82 -1.45 -2.41
CA PRO A 30 -9.80 -0.55 -3.02
C PRO A 30 -9.18 0.66 -3.71
N LEU A 31 -8.11 1.24 -3.13
CA LEU A 31 -7.40 2.37 -3.70
C LEU A 31 -6.68 2.00 -4.99
N MET A 32 -5.96 0.87 -5.02
CA MET A 32 -5.30 0.38 -6.23
C MET A 32 -6.31 0.07 -7.33
N THR A 33 -7.43 -0.57 -6.97
CA THR A 33 -8.49 -0.88 -7.93
C THR A 33 -9.08 0.40 -8.52
N PHE A 34 -9.35 1.40 -7.66
CA PHE A 34 -9.83 2.71 -8.09
C PHE A 34 -8.86 3.40 -9.06
N SER A 35 -7.58 3.50 -8.68
CA SER A 35 -6.55 4.09 -9.53
C SER A 35 -6.39 3.37 -10.87
N ALA A 36 -6.43 2.03 -10.86
CA ALA A 36 -6.36 1.23 -12.09
C ALA A 36 -7.56 1.48 -13.00
N VAL A 37 -8.78 1.48 -12.47
CA VAL A 37 -10.01 1.74 -13.26
C VAL A 37 -9.98 3.15 -13.85
N LEU A 38 -9.59 4.16 -13.06
CA LEU A 38 -9.48 5.54 -13.53
C LEU A 38 -8.48 5.66 -14.68
N LEU A 39 -7.30 5.03 -14.55
CA LEU A 39 -6.28 5.07 -15.60
C LEU A 39 -6.70 4.30 -16.84
N VAL A 40 -7.37 3.14 -16.72
CA VAL A 40 -7.93 2.41 -17.87
C VAL A 40 -8.96 3.27 -18.59
N LEU A 41 -9.90 3.89 -17.86
CA LEU A 41 -10.89 4.76 -18.49
C LEU A 41 -10.23 5.93 -19.21
N MET A 42 -9.26 6.58 -18.57
CA MET A 42 -8.49 7.67 -19.17
C MET A 42 -7.85 7.22 -20.49
N VAL A 43 -7.14 6.08 -20.50
CA VAL A 43 -6.53 5.55 -21.74
C VAL A 43 -7.59 5.27 -22.80
N VAL A 44 -8.66 4.55 -22.46
CA VAL A 44 -9.69 4.15 -23.43
C VAL A 44 -10.42 5.36 -24.01
N ALA A 45 -10.83 6.31 -23.16
CA ALA A 45 -11.56 7.49 -23.59
C ALA A 45 -10.72 8.38 -24.52
N PHE A 46 -9.48 8.69 -24.12
CA PHE A 46 -8.61 9.56 -24.92
C PHE A 46 -8.04 8.84 -26.16
N ALA A 47 -7.83 7.52 -26.12
CA ALA A 47 -7.48 6.75 -27.31
C ALA A 47 -8.66 6.71 -28.30
N GLY A 48 -9.90 6.61 -27.81
CA GLY A 48 -11.10 6.70 -28.62
C GLY A 48 -11.26 8.05 -29.31
N VAL A 49 -11.06 9.15 -28.57
CA VAL A 49 -11.00 10.50 -29.15
C VAL A 49 -9.92 10.56 -30.22
N LEU A 50 -8.68 10.16 -29.90
CA LEU A 50 -7.56 10.19 -30.85
C LEU A 50 -7.87 9.40 -32.14
N ALA A 51 -8.44 8.20 -32.01
CA ALA A 51 -8.83 7.38 -33.15
C ALA A 51 -9.94 8.03 -34.00
N PHE A 52 -10.94 8.64 -33.36
CA PHE A 52 -11.99 9.40 -34.05
C PHE A 52 -11.39 10.57 -34.82
N VAL A 53 -10.49 11.32 -34.17
CA VAL A 53 -9.91 12.49 -34.82
C VAL A 53 -9.08 12.06 -36.05
N VAL A 54 -8.23 11.03 -35.91
CA VAL A 54 -7.41 10.49 -37.00
C VAL A 54 -8.29 9.98 -38.15
N ALA A 55 -9.34 9.23 -37.83
CA ALA A 55 -10.25 8.67 -38.83
C ALA A 55 -11.08 9.74 -39.54
N GLY A 56 -11.41 10.85 -38.87
CA GLY A 56 -12.14 11.98 -39.44
C GLY A 56 -11.31 12.88 -40.37
N GLY A 57 -10.01 12.63 -40.52
CA GLY A 57 -9.14 13.42 -41.40
C GLY A 57 -8.86 14.84 -40.88
N HIS A 58 -9.18 15.13 -39.62
CA HIS A 58 -8.95 16.45 -39.02
C HIS A 58 -7.46 16.69 -38.68
N ALA A 59 -6.54 15.79 -39.07
CA ALA A 59 -5.13 15.75 -38.65
C ALA A 59 -4.35 17.06 -38.81
N ASP A 60 -4.84 17.95 -39.69
CA ASP A 60 -4.28 19.28 -39.96
C ASP A 60 -4.75 20.37 -38.98
N GLU A 61 -5.70 20.09 -38.08
CA GLU A 61 -6.11 20.99 -37.00
C GLU A 61 -4.98 21.17 -35.97
N SER A 62 -5.00 22.31 -35.26
CA SER A 62 -3.94 22.77 -34.35
C SER A 62 -3.27 21.65 -33.55
N VAL A 63 -1.93 21.65 -33.50
CA VAL A 63 -1.10 20.64 -32.80
C VAL A 63 -1.62 20.33 -31.38
N THR A 64 -2.14 21.33 -30.69
CA THR A 64 -2.74 21.23 -29.34
C THR A 64 -3.89 20.23 -29.26
N PHE A 65 -4.71 20.11 -30.31
CA PHE A 65 -5.90 19.26 -30.36
C PHE A 65 -5.58 17.76 -30.29
N TRP A 66 -4.47 17.34 -30.90
CA TRP A 66 -4.00 15.94 -30.92
C TRP A 66 -3.05 15.64 -29.77
N LEU A 67 -2.24 16.63 -29.38
CA LEU A 67 -1.24 16.49 -28.33
C LEU A 67 -1.88 16.22 -26.97
N MET A 68 -3.01 16.88 -26.66
CA MET A 68 -3.71 16.71 -25.39
C MET A 68 -4.21 15.26 -25.16
N PRO A 69 -5.03 14.66 -26.05
CA PRO A 69 -5.45 13.26 -25.88
C PRO A 69 -4.27 12.29 -25.91
N ALA A 70 -3.27 12.51 -26.77
CA ALA A 70 -2.06 11.68 -26.81
C ALA A 70 -1.30 11.70 -25.47
N PHE A 71 -1.16 12.88 -24.85
CA PHE A 71 -0.53 13.02 -23.53
C PHE A 71 -1.26 12.19 -22.46
N PHE A 72 -2.59 12.26 -22.40
CA PHE A 72 -3.37 11.47 -21.43
C PHE A 72 -3.25 9.95 -21.68
N VAL A 73 -3.21 9.52 -22.94
CA VAL A 73 -2.96 8.09 -23.26
C VAL A 73 -1.58 7.66 -22.76
N VAL A 74 -0.53 8.44 -23.03
CA VAL A 74 0.84 8.13 -22.59
C VAL A 74 0.93 8.07 -21.06
N VAL A 75 0.41 9.09 -20.37
CA VAL A 75 0.39 9.16 -18.90
C VAL A 75 -0.43 8.02 -18.31
N GLY A 76 -1.56 7.66 -18.92
CA GLY A 76 -2.41 6.56 -18.48
C GLY A 76 -1.72 5.21 -18.62
N CYS A 77 -1.10 4.94 -19.76
CA CYS A 77 -0.30 3.73 -19.99
C CYS A 77 0.89 3.63 -19.03
N TRP A 78 1.57 4.75 -18.77
CA TRP A 78 2.64 4.81 -17.77
C TRP A 78 2.13 4.47 -16.38
N GLY A 79 1.02 5.09 -15.96
CA GLY A 79 0.39 4.83 -14.66
C GLY A 79 -0.03 3.37 -14.50
N LEU A 80 -0.65 2.78 -15.54
CA LEU A 80 -1.04 1.37 -15.54
C LEU A 80 0.16 0.45 -15.41
N THR A 81 1.25 0.75 -16.12
CA THR A 81 2.49 -0.02 -16.04
C THR A 81 3.09 0.05 -14.64
N SER A 82 3.06 1.23 -14.01
CA SER A 82 3.50 1.42 -12.63
C SER A 82 2.69 0.57 -11.64
N ILE A 83 1.36 0.66 -11.69
CA ILE A 83 0.47 -0.17 -10.87
C ILE A 83 0.74 -1.66 -11.10
N TRP A 84 0.90 -2.06 -12.37
CA TRP A 84 1.15 -3.45 -12.72
C TRP A 84 2.47 -4.01 -12.15
N ARG A 85 3.50 -3.15 -12.04
CA ARG A 85 4.77 -3.49 -11.37
C ARG A 85 4.56 -3.62 -9.85
N THR A 86 3.92 -2.64 -9.21
CA THR A 86 3.69 -2.65 -7.75
C THR A 86 2.85 -3.85 -7.32
N VAL A 87 1.79 -4.16 -8.07
CA VAL A 87 0.92 -5.32 -7.84
C VAL A 87 1.69 -6.62 -8.09
N GLY A 88 2.61 -6.60 -9.05
CA GLY A 88 3.52 -7.69 -9.33
C GLY A 88 4.31 -8.12 -8.09
N GLU A 89 4.93 -7.15 -7.42
CA GLU A 89 5.72 -7.32 -6.20
C GLU A 89 4.87 -7.73 -4.98
N ALA A 90 3.69 -7.12 -4.81
CA ALA A 90 2.78 -7.52 -3.73
C ALA A 90 2.31 -8.98 -3.90
N GLY A 91 2.09 -9.40 -5.14
CA GLY A 91 1.73 -10.78 -5.48
C GLY A 91 2.83 -11.79 -5.17
N SER A 92 4.10 -11.49 -5.49
CA SER A 92 5.23 -12.38 -5.19
C SER A 92 5.46 -12.49 -3.69
N LEU A 93 5.36 -11.40 -2.94
CA LEU A 93 5.44 -11.41 -1.47
C LEU A 93 4.31 -12.23 -0.85
N THR A 94 3.09 -12.10 -1.36
CA THR A 94 1.94 -12.89 -0.88
C THR A 94 2.10 -14.38 -1.15
N ARG A 95 2.65 -14.74 -2.31
CA ARG A 95 2.96 -16.14 -2.65
C ARG A 95 4.07 -16.68 -1.75
N PHE A 96 5.15 -15.92 -1.57
CA PHE A 96 6.23 -16.23 -0.64
C PHE A 96 5.71 -16.48 0.78
N ALA A 97 4.87 -15.58 1.29
CA ALA A 97 4.28 -15.74 2.61
C ALA A 97 3.42 -17.00 2.70
N ARG A 98 2.61 -17.28 1.68
CA ARG A 98 1.76 -18.48 1.65
C ARG A 98 2.57 -19.77 1.69
N GLU A 99 3.62 -19.87 0.87
CA GLU A 99 4.48 -21.06 0.79
C GLU A 99 5.32 -21.29 2.05
N ASN A 100 5.62 -20.23 2.78
CA ASN A 100 6.36 -20.28 4.04
C ASN A 100 5.45 -20.21 5.28
N HIS A 101 4.13 -20.28 5.11
CA HIS A 101 3.13 -20.17 6.18
C HIS A 101 3.25 -18.89 7.04
N LEU A 102 3.69 -17.79 6.43
CA LEU A 102 3.77 -16.47 7.03
C LEU A 102 2.43 -15.72 6.86
N LEU A 103 2.30 -14.63 7.61
CA LEU A 103 1.23 -13.64 7.49
C LEU A 103 1.75 -12.46 6.70
N THR A 104 0.97 -11.96 5.75
CA THR A 104 1.24 -10.71 5.06
C THR A 104 0.53 -9.56 5.77
N VAL A 105 1.25 -8.49 6.06
CA VAL A 105 0.68 -7.22 6.52
C VAL A 105 1.00 -6.17 5.47
N ALA A 106 0.04 -5.34 5.08
CA ALA A 106 0.25 -4.33 4.06
C ALA A 106 -0.65 -3.11 4.27
N GLY A 107 -0.09 -1.92 4.04
CA GLY A 107 -0.82 -0.65 4.03
C GLY A 107 -1.51 -0.30 5.35
N THR A 108 -0.92 -0.68 6.49
CA THR A 108 -1.52 -0.45 7.81
C THR A 108 -0.71 0.54 8.63
N LEU A 109 -1.41 1.51 9.21
CA LEU A 109 -0.90 2.25 10.37
C LEU A 109 -0.82 1.27 11.54
N ALA A 110 0.33 1.24 12.20
CA ALA A 110 0.64 0.26 13.23
C ALA A 110 1.06 0.95 14.53
N PRO A 111 0.20 1.78 15.15
CA PRO A 111 0.55 2.55 16.35
C PRO A 111 0.90 1.65 17.53
N ASP A 112 0.41 0.41 17.53
CA ASP A 112 0.65 -0.59 18.57
C ASP A 112 1.97 -1.35 18.36
N TYR A 113 2.72 -1.08 17.28
CA TYR A 113 4.03 -1.69 17.08
C TYR A 113 5.04 -1.06 18.03
N ALA A 114 5.86 -1.91 18.67
CA ALA A 114 6.98 -1.42 19.44
C ALA A 114 7.99 -0.70 18.53
N GLY A 115 8.38 0.50 18.95
CA GLY A 115 9.31 1.35 18.23
C GLY A 115 8.81 2.79 18.11
N SER A 116 9.70 3.74 18.39
CA SER A 116 9.37 5.15 18.51
C SER A 116 8.75 5.75 17.24
N LEU A 117 9.17 5.28 16.06
CA LEU A 117 8.64 5.75 14.77
C LEU A 117 7.19 5.30 14.49
N PHE A 118 6.83 4.10 14.93
CA PHE A 118 5.47 3.59 14.80
C PHE A 118 4.54 4.19 15.88
N ALA A 119 5.01 4.25 17.13
CA ALA A 119 4.26 4.83 18.23
C ALA A 119 3.90 6.31 18.01
N THR A 120 4.81 7.09 17.39
CA THR A 120 4.56 8.50 17.04
C THR A 120 3.74 8.69 15.76
N ARG A 121 3.32 7.59 15.09
CA ARG A 121 2.59 7.60 13.80
C ARG A 121 3.33 8.32 12.67
N VAL A 122 4.66 8.42 12.78
CA VAL A 122 5.52 9.01 11.76
C VAL A 122 5.95 7.98 10.71
N ALA A 123 5.59 6.70 10.91
CA ALA A 123 5.78 5.65 9.94
C ALA A 123 4.55 4.73 9.84
N ALA A 124 4.35 4.17 8.66
CA ALA A 124 3.34 3.15 8.40
C ALA A 124 3.99 1.97 7.69
N VAL A 125 3.45 0.78 7.91
CA VAL A 125 3.92 -0.43 7.24
C VAL A 125 3.43 -0.38 5.80
N ASP A 126 4.34 -0.35 4.83
CA ASP A 126 4.00 -0.51 3.41
C ASP A 126 3.58 -1.96 3.19
N ARG A 127 4.50 -2.87 3.52
CA ARG A 127 4.35 -4.30 3.36
C ARG A 127 5.36 -5.04 4.22
N SER A 128 4.91 -6.12 4.83
CA SER A 128 5.75 -7.00 5.62
C SER A 128 5.25 -8.43 5.59
N VAL A 129 6.13 -9.34 5.97
CA VAL A 129 5.83 -10.73 6.21
C VAL A 129 6.22 -11.09 7.63
N ARG A 130 5.32 -11.77 8.32
CA ARG A 130 5.42 -12.08 9.74
C ARG A 130 5.23 -13.58 9.99
N THR A 131 6.05 -14.18 10.83
CA THR A 131 5.82 -15.55 11.31
C THR A 131 4.57 -15.62 12.18
N ARG A 132 3.89 -16.77 12.17
CA ARG A 132 2.67 -16.97 12.97
C ARG A 132 3.05 -17.26 14.42
N GLY A 133 2.25 -16.73 15.34
CA GLY A 133 2.36 -17.01 16.77
C GLY A 133 2.59 -15.75 17.61
N ARG A 134 2.72 -16.00 18.92
CA ARG A 134 3.02 -14.97 19.92
C ARG A 134 4.45 -14.51 19.79
N ASP A 135 5.38 -15.45 19.73
CA ASP A 135 6.77 -15.18 19.37
C ASP A 135 6.84 -15.08 17.86
N PHE A 136 7.18 -13.89 17.36
CA PHE A 136 7.11 -13.61 15.94
C PHE A 136 8.35 -12.89 15.46
N VAL A 137 8.59 -13.04 14.17
CA VAL A 137 9.59 -12.32 13.40
C VAL A 137 8.86 -11.70 12.23
N GLU A 138 9.06 -10.41 12.02
CA GLU A 138 8.44 -9.64 10.95
C GLU A 138 9.52 -8.84 10.22
N VAL A 139 9.51 -8.94 8.90
CA VAL A 139 10.43 -8.20 8.04
C VAL A 139 9.63 -7.49 6.96
N GLY A 140 9.96 -6.23 6.70
CA GLY A 140 9.20 -5.45 5.72
C GLY A 140 9.76 -4.08 5.44
N ASP A 141 9.02 -3.37 4.60
CA ASP A 141 9.23 -1.97 4.26
C ASP A 141 8.21 -1.10 5.00
N ARG A 142 8.66 0.06 5.46
CA ARG A 142 7.83 1.15 5.97
C ARG A 142 7.98 2.37 5.07
N PHE A 143 6.96 3.21 5.08
CA PHE A 143 7.05 4.55 4.52
C PHE A 143 6.96 5.59 5.64
N PRO A 144 7.76 6.66 5.57
CA PRO A 144 7.59 7.79 6.46
C PRO A 144 6.23 8.45 6.18
N VAL A 145 5.36 8.46 7.19
CA VAL A 145 4.13 9.26 7.20
C VAL A 145 4.57 10.66 7.60
N ALA A 146 4.85 11.50 6.60
CA ALA A 146 5.37 12.85 6.82
C ALA A 146 4.52 13.62 7.84
N GLY A 147 5.06 13.80 9.05
CA GLY A 147 4.58 14.79 9.98
C GLY A 147 4.90 16.17 9.42
N ARG A 148 3.87 16.89 8.97
CA ARG A 148 3.92 18.18 8.22
C ARG A 148 4.56 18.01 6.84
N LEU A 149 3.75 18.25 5.80
CA LEU A 149 4.22 18.39 4.42
C LEU A 149 5.43 19.35 4.38
N ARG A 150 6.64 18.82 4.18
CA ARG A 150 7.75 19.60 3.63
C ARG A 150 7.39 19.86 2.17
N LEU A 151 6.72 20.99 1.92
CA LEU A 151 6.39 21.45 0.56
C LEU A 151 7.65 21.56 -0.32
N ASP A 152 8.84 21.69 0.26
CA ASP A 152 10.10 21.77 -0.46
C ASP A 152 10.51 20.48 -1.19
N ALA A 153 9.98 19.31 -0.79
CA ALA A 153 10.32 18.02 -1.42
C ALA A 153 9.45 17.68 -2.64
N LEU A 154 8.40 18.46 -2.91
CA LEU A 154 7.49 18.24 -4.05
C LEU A 154 8.03 18.81 -5.37
N THR A 155 9.12 19.59 -5.34
CA THR A 155 9.66 20.29 -6.51
C THR A 155 10.77 19.53 -7.23
N THR A 156 11.36 18.50 -6.60
CA THR A 156 12.45 17.69 -7.14
C THR A 156 12.03 16.23 -7.27
N ALA A 157 11.46 15.92 -8.43
CA ALA A 157 11.07 14.58 -8.91
C ALA A 157 9.86 13.91 -8.21
N PRO A 158 8.84 13.46 -8.97
CA PRO A 158 7.68 12.73 -8.44
C PRO A 158 8.00 11.35 -7.82
N GLY A 159 9.28 10.94 -7.79
CA GLY A 159 9.78 9.73 -7.13
C GLY A 159 10.34 9.93 -5.72
N ALA A 160 10.53 11.18 -5.26
CA ALA A 160 11.03 11.49 -3.90
C ALA A 160 9.96 11.38 -2.79
N LEU A 161 8.71 11.08 -3.17
CA LEU A 161 7.61 10.86 -2.25
C LEU A 161 7.71 9.44 -1.64
N ALA A 162 8.36 9.40 -0.48
CA ALA A 162 8.55 8.28 0.43
C ALA A 162 9.49 7.17 -0.10
N GLU A 163 10.80 7.41 0.02
CA GLU A 163 11.78 6.32 0.03
C GLU A 163 11.33 5.28 1.05
N ARG A 164 11.21 4.03 0.58
CA ARG A 164 10.90 2.90 1.46
C ARG A 164 12.09 2.67 2.37
N GLU A 165 11.80 2.51 3.63
CA GLU A 165 12.78 2.28 4.67
C GLU A 165 12.56 0.89 5.25
N LEU A 166 13.62 0.14 5.52
CA LEU A 166 13.53 -1.17 6.15
C LEU A 166 12.96 -1.05 7.57
N PHE A 167 12.15 -2.03 7.94
CA PHE A 167 12.03 -2.42 9.34
C PHE A 167 12.14 -3.94 9.52
N LEU A 168 12.80 -4.33 10.60
CA LEU A 168 12.83 -5.71 11.10
C LEU A 168 12.25 -5.69 12.51
N ARG A 169 11.48 -6.71 12.88
CA ARG A 169 10.92 -6.81 14.22
C ARG A 169 10.90 -8.24 14.69
N ALA A 170 11.21 -8.45 15.95
CA ALA A 170 11.01 -9.73 16.60
C ALA A 170 10.45 -9.54 18.00
N ARG A 171 9.56 -10.44 18.40
CA ARG A 171 9.18 -10.61 19.80
C ARG A 171 10.10 -11.64 20.44
N LEU A 172 10.71 -11.27 21.56
CA LEU A 172 11.68 -12.09 22.27
C LEU A 172 10.97 -13.12 23.15
N ALA A 173 11.33 -14.39 22.98
CA ALA A 173 10.87 -15.46 23.86
C ALA A 173 11.43 -15.25 25.27
N GLY A 174 10.58 -15.39 26.30
CA GLY A 174 10.99 -15.23 27.71
C GLY A 174 11.20 -13.77 28.17
N GLY A 175 10.94 -12.79 27.31
CA GLY A 175 11.14 -11.37 27.61
C GLY A 175 12.56 -10.86 27.32
N ALA A 176 12.74 -9.55 27.44
CA ALA A 176 14.00 -8.89 27.15
C ALA A 176 15.07 -9.13 28.24
N ALA A 177 16.20 -9.73 27.86
CA ALA A 177 17.40 -9.84 28.70
C ALA A 177 18.27 -8.56 28.72
N GLY A 178 17.88 -7.55 27.92
CA GLY A 178 18.57 -6.27 27.84
C GLY A 178 18.46 -5.49 29.15
N ASP A 179 19.55 -4.82 29.55
CA ASP A 179 19.49 -3.86 30.63
C ASP A 179 18.56 -2.72 30.19
N ARG A 180 17.46 -2.51 30.92
CA ARG A 180 16.45 -1.49 30.60
C ARG A 180 17.06 -0.09 30.49
N ALA A 181 18.21 0.15 31.11
CA ALA A 181 18.95 1.41 31.01
C ALA A 181 19.83 1.53 29.75
N LEU A 182 20.30 0.41 29.17
CA LEU A 182 21.27 0.38 28.06
C LEU A 182 20.65 0.04 26.69
N GLY A 183 19.41 -0.44 26.65
CA GLY A 183 18.71 -0.76 25.40
C GLY A 183 19.12 -2.10 24.78
N ALA A 184 18.88 -2.26 23.48
CA ALA A 184 19.15 -3.50 22.74
C ALA A 184 20.66 -3.81 22.68
N ARG A 185 21.04 -5.05 22.95
CA ARG A 185 22.41 -5.55 22.75
C ARG A 185 22.63 -5.84 21.27
N VAL A 186 23.63 -5.21 20.67
CA VAL A 186 24.03 -5.45 19.28
C VAL A 186 25.50 -5.89 19.27
N PRO A 187 25.77 -7.21 19.15
CA PRO A 187 27.12 -7.74 18.94
C PRO A 187 27.84 -7.02 17.78
N ALA A 188 29.16 -6.83 17.90
CA ALA A 188 29.93 -6.02 16.95
C ALA A 188 29.91 -6.57 15.50
N ASP A 189 29.88 -7.90 15.36
CA ASP A 189 29.73 -8.59 14.08
C ASP A 189 28.35 -8.34 13.46
N LEU A 190 27.28 -8.37 14.27
CA LEU A 190 25.93 -8.03 13.83
C LEU A 190 25.80 -6.54 13.49
N ALA A 191 26.45 -5.64 14.24
CA ALA A 191 26.44 -4.20 13.97
C ALA A 191 26.99 -3.87 12.58
N GLN A 192 28.08 -4.53 12.16
CA GLN A 192 28.66 -4.34 10.83
C GLN A 192 27.77 -4.91 9.72
N ARG A 193 27.13 -6.06 9.97
CA ARG A 193 26.18 -6.64 9.01
C ARG A 193 24.94 -5.77 8.85
N LEU A 194 24.36 -5.29 9.96
CA LEU A 194 23.22 -4.37 9.96
C LEU A 194 23.55 -3.09 9.21
N ARG A 195 24.72 -2.48 9.43
CA ARG A 195 25.11 -1.27 8.70
C ARG A 195 25.15 -1.49 7.19
N ARG A 196 25.69 -2.61 6.73
CA ARG A 196 25.71 -2.96 5.29
C ARG A 196 24.33 -3.26 4.73
N PHE A 197 23.46 -3.89 5.54
CA PHE A 197 22.15 -4.35 5.11
C PHE A 197 21.06 -3.28 5.14
N ALA A 198 20.98 -2.57 6.28
CA ALA A 198 19.95 -1.58 6.62
C ALA A 198 20.37 -0.14 6.26
N GLY A 199 21.62 0.06 5.88
CA GLY A 199 22.21 1.36 5.57
C GLY A 199 23.06 1.93 6.72
N GLU A 200 23.84 2.96 6.39
CA GLU A 200 24.72 3.66 7.35
C GLU A 200 23.96 4.21 8.56
N ARG A 201 22.71 4.63 8.34
CA ARG A 201 21.79 5.11 9.38
C ARG A 201 20.78 4.02 9.71
N TYR A 202 21.10 3.20 10.71
CA TYR A 202 20.14 2.28 11.30
C TYR A 202 19.95 2.56 12.79
N ARG A 203 18.78 2.19 13.32
CA ARG A 203 18.44 2.28 14.74
C ARG A 203 17.90 0.96 15.22
N VAL A 204 18.36 0.50 16.37
CA VAL A 204 17.83 -0.69 17.04
C VAL A 204 17.16 -0.23 18.33
N GLU A 205 15.92 -0.64 18.53
CA GLU A 205 15.11 -0.31 19.69
C GLU A 205 14.61 -1.59 20.34
N LEU A 206 14.62 -1.62 21.66
CA LEU A 206 14.04 -2.69 22.46
C LEU A 206 13.02 -2.06 23.39
N ALA A 207 11.75 -2.40 23.20
CA ALA A 207 10.66 -1.89 24.00
C ALA A 207 9.79 -3.07 24.47
N ALA A 208 9.61 -3.17 25.79
CA ALA A 208 9.00 -4.33 26.44
C ALA A 208 9.70 -5.65 26.06
N ASP A 209 9.05 -6.49 25.27
CA ASP A 209 9.54 -7.76 24.75
C ASP A 209 9.70 -7.76 23.22
N GLU A 210 9.63 -6.58 22.58
CA GLU A 210 9.79 -6.43 21.13
C GLU A 210 11.08 -5.68 20.79
N LEU A 211 11.88 -6.32 19.92
CA LEU A 211 13.05 -5.76 19.30
C LEU A 211 12.69 -5.26 17.90
N THR A 212 12.99 -3.99 17.60
CA THR A 212 12.72 -3.38 16.30
C THR A 212 14.00 -2.74 15.74
N VAL A 213 14.33 -3.05 14.49
CA VAL A 213 15.38 -2.41 13.71
C VAL A 213 14.74 -1.53 12.66
N PHE A 214 15.20 -0.29 12.56
CA PHE A 214 14.86 0.64 11.49
C PHE A 214 16.10 0.89 10.63
N GLY A 215 16.00 0.69 9.32
CA GLY A 215 17.02 1.01 8.34
C GLY A 215 16.61 2.19 7.45
N SER A 216 17.58 2.81 6.78
CA SER A 216 17.34 3.81 5.73
C SER A 216 17.19 3.18 4.35
N GLU A 217 17.76 1.99 4.14
CA GLU A 217 17.65 1.25 2.89
C GLU A 217 16.38 0.39 2.85
N PRO A 218 15.73 0.19 1.71
CA PRO A 218 14.58 -0.72 1.59
C PRO A 218 14.98 -2.18 1.69
N LEU A 219 14.03 -3.06 2.05
CA LEU A 219 14.22 -4.51 2.11
C LEU A 219 14.57 -5.12 0.76
N GLY A 220 14.12 -4.53 -0.36
CA GLY A 220 14.37 -5.04 -1.71
C GLY A 220 13.77 -6.44 -1.91
N ILE A 221 12.45 -6.54 -1.85
CA ILE A 221 11.69 -7.81 -1.89
C ILE A 221 11.92 -8.62 -3.18
N ASP A 222 12.33 -7.94 -4.24
CA ASP A 222 12.79 -8.49 -5.52
C ASP A 222 14.15 -9.20 -5.43
N HIS A 223 14.85 -9.10 -4.30
CA HIS A 223 16.11 -9.77 -4.01
C HIS A 223 15.93 -10.86 -2.94
N PRO A 224 15.74 -12.13 -3.32
CA PRO A 224 15.46 -13.20 -2.35
C PRO A 224 16.59 -13.42 -1.34
N VAL A 225 17.85 -13.12 -1.71
CA VAL A 225 19.00 -13.18 -0.80
C VAL A 225 18.84 -12.16 0.33
N ARG A 226 18.37 -10.95 0.00
CA ARG A 226 18.15 -9.87 0.96
C ARG A 226 17.03 -10.20 1.93
N MET A 227 15.96 -10.84 1.44
CA MET A 227 14.89 -11.37 2.30
C MET A 227 15.40 -12.41 3.31
N ARG A 228 16.23 -13.36 2.87
CA ARG A 228 16.82 -14.36 3.79
C ARG A 228 17.72 -13.68 4.82
N GLU A 229 18.60 -12.79 4.38
CA GLU A 229 19.49 -12.06 5.28
C GLU A 229 18.72 -11.23 6.31
N ALA A 230 17.56 -10.66 5.94
CA ALA A 230 16.67 -9.96 6.87
C ALA A 230 16.22 -10.87 8.04
N PHE A 231 15.73 -12.07 7.73
CA PHE A 231 15.34 -13.07 8.73
C PHE A 231 16.53 -13.52 9.58
N ASP A 232 17.67 -13.84 8.94
CA ASP A 232 18.88 -14.28 9.64
C ASP A 232 19.40 -13.20 10.61
N LEU A 233 19.33 -11.92 10.22
CA LEU A 233 19.77 -10.80 11.05
C LEU A 233 18.88 -10.58 12.27
N ILE A 234 17.56 -10.56 12.07
CA ILE A 234 16.63 -10.32 13.17
C ILE A 234 16.57 -11.52 14.12
N ASP A 235 16.72 -12.75 13.62
CA ASP A 235 16.82 -13.96 14.45
C ASP A 235 18.10 -13.93 15.30
N ALA A 236 19.25 -13.58 14.70
CA ALA A 236 20.51 -13.47 15.42
C ALA A 236 20.47 -12.37 16.50
N LEU A 237 19.85 -11.23 16.18
CA LEU A 237 19.63 -10.18 17.17
C LEU A 237 18.66 -10.60 18.27
N ALA A 238 17.57 -11.28 17.93
CA ALA A 238 16.60 -11.78 18.90
C ALA A 238 17.27 -12.78 19.84
N ALA A 239 18.09 -13.70 19.32
CA ALA A 239 18.87 -14.63 20.12
C ALA A 239 19.84 -13.92 21.08
N ALA A 240 20.51 -12.86 20.62
CA ALA A 240 21.41 -12.06 21.46
C ALA A 240 20.70 -11.27 22.58
N ASN A 241 19.38 -11.07 22.48
CA ASN A 241 18.58 -10.26 23.41
C ASN A 241 17.54 -11.06 24.22
N SER A 242 17.33 -12.35 23.92
CA SER A 242 16.38 -13.20 24.63
C SER A 242 16.93 -13.67 25.96
N ALA A 243 16.09 -13.72 27.00
CA ALA A 243 16.42 -14.38 28.26
C ALA A 243 16.21 -15.89 28.10
N GLU A 244 17.17 -16.72 28.50
CA GLU A 244 17.01 -18.18 28.54
C GLU A 244 15.91 -18.56 29.55
N GLN A 245 14.66 -18.61 29.11
CA GLN A 245 13.60 -19.33 29.79
C GLN A 245 12.58 -19.83 28.77
N ALA A 246 12.54 -21.16 28.65
CA ALA A 246 11.51 -21.87 27.93
C ALA A 246 10.16 -21.59 28.58
N SER A 247 9.22 -21.02 27.83
CA SER A 247 7.83 -21.01 28.25
C SER A 247 6.93 -21.41 27.10
N THR A 248 5.97 -22.25 27.46
CA THR A 248 5.07 -23.02 26.62
C THR A 248 4.15 -22.13 25.79
N LEU A 249 4.05 -22.47 24.50
CA LEU A 249 3.13 -21.91 23.52
C LEU A 249 1.69 -21.95 24.03
N ASP A 250 1.08 -20.78 24.16
CA ASP A 250 -0.37 -20.62 24.19
C ASP A 250 -0.81 -19.96 22.87
N THR A 251 -1.67 -20.65 22.13
CA THR A 251 -2.07 -20.29 20.76
C THR A 251 -3.45 -19.67 20.78
N THR A 252 -3.52 -18.36 21.07
CA THR A 252 -4.76 -17.60 20.87
C THR A 252 -4.76 -16.99 19.46
N PRO A 253 -5.75 -17.30 18.61
CA PRO A 253 -5.84 -16.72 17.28
C PRO A 253 -6.27 -15.26 17.38
N THR A 254 -5.39 -14.32 17.04
CA THR A 254 -5.75 -12.91 16.91
C THR A 254 -6.39 -12.71 15.53
N SER A 255 -7.69 -12.41 15.53
CA SER A 255 -8.46 -12.13 14.31
C SER A 255 -8.01 -10.80 13.69
N THR A 256 -7.60 -10.85 12.43
CA THR A 256 -7.41 -9.66 11.61
C THR A 256 -8.77 -9.02 11.26
N PRO A 257 -8.88 -7.68 11.26
CA PRO A 257 -10.10 -7.01 10.85
C PRO A 257 -10.37 -7.29 9.36
N ARG A 258 -11.50 -7.94 9.07
CA ARG A 258 -12.00 -8.13 7.69
C ARG A 258 -12.50 -6.79 7.15
N GLY A 259 -11.69 -6.14 6.32
CA GLY A 259 -12.10 -4.97 5.56
C GLY A 259 -13.29 -5.26 4.63
N ARG A 260 -14.16 -4.26 4.43
CA ARG A 260 -15.34 -4.37 3.56
C ARG A 260 -14.92 -4.75 2.13
N GLY A 261 -15.71 -5.65 1.55
CA GLY A 261 -15.40 -6.27 0.26
C GLY A 261 -15.16 -5.26 -0.86
N PRO A 262 -14.09 -5.41 -1.65
CA PRO A 262 -13.65 -4.49 -2.69
C PRO A 262 -14.72 -4.24 -3.77
N LEU A 263 -15.63 -5.19 -3.96
CA LEU A 263 -16.72 -5.14 -4.93
C LEU A 263 -17.64 -3.93 -4.77
N ARG A 264 -17.93 -3.49 -3.53
CA ARG A 264 -18.84 -2.35 -3.30
C ARG A 264 -18.21 -1.02 -3.70
N VAL A 265 -16.90 -0.87 -3.49
CA VAL A 265 -16.16 0.33 -3.91
C VAL A 265 -16.10 0.39 -5.43
N VAL A 266 -15.79 -0.75 -6.07
CA VAL A 266 -15.78 -0.86 -7.55
C VAL A 266 -17.14 -0.52 -8.15
N LEU A 267 -18.23 -1.08 -7.60
CA LEU A 267 -19.58 -0.83 -8.10
C LEU A 267 -19.98 0.65 -7.95
N GLY A 268 -19.66 1.28 -6.81
CA GLY A 268 -19.94 2.71 -6.60
C GLY A 268 -19.17 3.62 -7.56
N VAL A 269 -17.91 3.28 -7.84
CA VAL A 269 -17.06 4.03 -8.76
C VAL A 269 -17.50 3.85 -10.21
N VAL A 270 -17.77 2.62 -10.66
CA VAL A 270 -18.29 2.36 -12.01
C VAL A 270 -19.63 3.05 -12.22
N ALA A 271 -20.54 2.97 -11.24
CA ALA A 271 -21.79 3.71 -11.28
C ALA A 271 -21.54 5.22 -11.45
N MET A 272 -20.62 5.80 -10.68
CA MET A 272 -20.27 7.22 -10.82
C MET A 272 -19.63 7.53 -12.18
N LEU A 273 -18.68 6.73 -12.64
CA LEU A 273 -17.96 6.92 -13.91
C LEU A 273 -18.84 6.74 -15.15
N VAL A 274 -19.96 6.03 -15.04
CA VAL A 274 -20.92 5.83 -16.14
C VAL A 274 -22.03 6.86 -16.05
N VAL A 275 -22.58 7.09 -14.84
CA VAL A 275 -23.69 8.04 -14.62
C VAL A 275 -23.24 9.48 -14.87
N VAL A 276 -22.01 9.85 -14.48
CA VAL A 276 -21.52 11.22 -14.66
C VAL A 276 -21.34 11.59 -16.15
N PRO A 277 -20.64 10.81 -16.99
CA PRO A 277 -20.49 11.13 -18.40
C PRO A 277 -21.79 10.98 -19.20
N ILE A 278 -22.63 9.98 -18.89
CA ILE A 278 -23.95 9.86 -19.51
C ILE A 278 -24.82 11.06 -19.13
N GLY A 279 -24.82 11.44 -17.85
CA GLY A 279 -25.50 12.65 -17.38
C GLY A 279 -24.99 13.90 -18.09
N PHE A 280 -23.68 14.03 -18.27
CA PHE A 280 -23.07 15.14 -19.00
C PHE A 280 -23.46 15.15 -20.49
N ALA A 281 -23.44 13.98 -21.14
CA ALA A 281 -23.84 13.85 -22.55
C ALA A 281 -25.33 14.14 -22.76
N VAL A 282 -26.20 13.66 -21.87
CA VAL A 282 -27.65 13.95 -21.90
C VAL A 282 -27.89 15.44 -21.66
N VAL A 283 -27.18 16.05 -20.72
CA VAL A 283 -27.31 17.50 -20.46
C VAL A 283 -26.76 18.33 -21.61
N MET A 284 -25.64 17.94 -22.23
CA MET A 284 -25.12 18.62 -23.42
C MET A 284 -26.06 18.47 -24.62
N SER A 285 -26.66 17.29 -24.81
CA SER A 285 -27.65 17.06 -25.87
C SER A 285 -28.96 17.83 -25.62
N ALA A 286 -29.42 17.90 -24.37
CA ALA A 286 -30.57 18.71 -23.98
C ALA A 286 -30.26 20.22 -24.06
N ALA A 287 -29.03 20.61 -23.70
CA ALA A 287 -28.56 21.97 -23.86
C ALA A 287 -28.54 22.35 -25.34
N ASP A 288 -28.01 21.52 -26.24
CA ASP A 288 -28.05 21.77 -27.69
C ASP A 288 -29.49 21.93 -28.22
N ALA A 289 -30.43 21.12 -27.71
CA ALA A 289 -31.85 21.26 -28.05
C ALA A 289 -32.49 22.55 -27.49
N LEU A 290 -31.95 23.11 -26.43
CA LEU A 290 -32.39 24.36 -25.78
C LEU A 290 -31.57 25.60 -26.21
N LEU A 291 -30.43 25.41 -26.86
CA LEU A 291 -29.39 26.41 -27.19
C LEU A 291 -29.75 27.32 -28.36
N GLY A 292 -31.02 27.67 -28.48
CA GLY A 292 -31.37 29.00 -29.00
C GLY A 292 -30.91 30.13 -28.06
N HIS A 293 -30.60 29.87 -26.78
CA HIS A 293 -30.26 30.91 -25.78
C HIS A 293 -29.07 30.48 -24.88
N GLY A 294 -27.88 31.05 -25.14
CA GLY A 294 -26.58 30.63 -24.58
C GLY A 294 -26.32 30.83 -23.08
N SER A 295 -27.12 31.62 -22.35
CA SER A 295 -26.88 31.89 -20.92
C SER A 295 -27.47 30.83 -19.98
N LEU A 296 -28.53 30.14 -20.38
CA LEU A 296 -29.18 29.09 -19.57
C LEU A 296 -28.40 27.77 -19.59
N ALA A 297 -27.75 27.44 -20.72
CA ALA A 297 -26.94 26.24 -20.85
C ALA A 297 -25.73 26.25 -19.89
N GLY A 298 -25.06 27.40 -19.77
CA GLY A 298 -23.94 27.56 -18.84
C GLY A 298 -24.34 27.35 -17.37
N ALA A 299 -25.47 27.93 -16.96
CA ALA A 299 -25.99 27.77 -15.59
C ALA A 299 -26.37 26.31 -15.27
N LEU A 300 -26.94 25.60 -16.25
CA LEU A 300 -27.38 24.21 -16.09
C LEU A 300 -26.21 23.24 -16.02
N VAL A 301 -25.16 23.45 -16.84
CA VAL A 301 -23.91 22.70 -16.77
C VAL A 301 -23.21 22.93 -15.42
N LEU A 302 -23.15 24.17 -14.94
CA LEU A 302 -22.51 24.50 -13.67
C LEU A 302 -23.25 23.89 -12.47
N ALA A 303 -24.59 23.92 -12.49
CA ALA A 303 -25.43 23.27 -11.48
C ALA A 303 -25.24 21.74 -11.50
N LEU A 304 -25.14 21.12 -12.68
CA LEU A 304 -24.91 19.68 -12.81
C LEU A 304 -23.52 19.28 -12.30
N VAL A 305 -22.48 20.02 -12.67
CA VAL A 305 -21.11 19.79 -12.18
C VAL A 305 -21.06 19.90 -10.65
N ALA A 306 -21.76 20.88 -10.06
CA ALA A 306 -21.86 21.02 -8.61
C ALA A 306 -22.58 19.82 -7.97
N VAL A 307 -23.70 19.35 -8.55
CA VAL A 307 -24.41 18.15 -8.06
C VAL A 307 -23.53 16.91 -8.13
N ILE A 308 -22.81 16.73 -9.24
CA ILE A 308 -21.85 15.63 -9.40
C ILE A 308 -20.80 15.74 -8.28
N ALA A 309 -20.14 16.88 -8.13
CA ALA A 309 -19.11 17.09 -7.11
C ALA A 309 -19.62 16.79 -5.69
N ILE A 310 -20.87 17.16 -5.37
CA ILE A 310 -21.51 16.85 -4.08
C ILE A 310 -21.72 15.35 -3.91
N VAL A 311 -22.25 14.65 -4.94
CA VAL A 311 -22.47 13.20 -4.89
C VAL A 311 -21.14 12.45 -4.73
N VAL A 312 -20.11 12.86 -5.48
CA VAL A 312 -18.74 12.31 -5.33
C VAL A 312 -18.23 12.53 -3.92
N GLY A 313 -18.35 13.76 -3.40
CA GLY A 313 -17.92 14.09 -2.05
C GLY A 313 -18.64 13.27 -0.98
N LEU A 314 -19.94 13.04 -1.13
CA LEU A 314 -20.74 12.22 -0.22
C LEU A 314 -20.37 10.73 -0.29
N VAL A 315 -20.13 10.19 -1.48
CA VAL A 315 -19.69 8.80 -1.66
C VAL A 315 -18.28 8.60 -1.09
N VAL A 316 -17.34 9.50 -1.40
CA VAL A 316 -15.99 9.48 -0.82
C VAL A 316 -16.07 9.57 0.70
N ARG A 317 -16.86 10.49 1.25
CA ARG A 317 -17.08 10.61 2.69
C ARG A 317 -17.65 9.31 3.26
N HIS A 318 -18.67 8.72 2.65
CA HIS A 318 -19.30 7.50 3.15
C HIS A 318 -18.35 6.29 3.10
N LEU A 319 -17.49 6.20 2.08
CA LEU A 319 -16.46 5.17 1.97
C LEU A 319 -15.31 5.35 2.97
N LEU A 320 -15.00 6.60 3.32
CA LEU A 320 -13.94 6.95 4.28
C LEU A 320 -14.43 7.00 5.73
N THR A 321 -15.74 6.95 5.99
CA THR A 321 -16.26 6.98 7.37
C THR A 321 -16.13 5.56 7.96
N PRO A 322 -15.30 5.35 8.99
CA PRO A 322 -15.22 4.04 9.65
C PRO A 322 -16.57 3.74 10.30
N THR A 323 -17.17 2.59 9.97
CA THR A 323 -18.31 2.12 10.78
C THR A 323 -17.76 1.62 12.09
N VAL A 324 -18.15 2.30 13.16
CA VAL A 324 -18.06 1.77 14.52
C VAL A 324 -18.75 0.40 14.50
N PRO A 325 -18.04 -0.70 14.79
CA PRO A 325 -18.71 -1.98 14.96
C PRO A 325 -19.77 -1.80 16.05
N PRO A 326 -20.97 -2.40 15.91
CA PRO A 326 -21.95 -2.37 16.99
C PRO A 326 -21.25 -2.84 18.26
N ALA A 327 -21.32 -2.02 19.31
CA ALA A 327 -20.72 -2.36 20.60
C ALA A 327 -21.18 -3.78 20.94
N GLU A 328 -20.21 -4.69 21.10
CA GLU A 328 -20.50 -6.02 21.63
C GLU A 328 -21.34 -5.82 22.88
N GLU A 329 -22.61 -6.25 22.81
CA GLU A 329 -23.46 -6.35 23.98
C GLU A 329 -22.68 -7.18 24.99
N THR A 330 -22.24 -6.49 26.05
CA THR A 330 -21.63 -7.12 27.19
C THR A 330 -22.63 -8.17 27.69
N PRO A 331 -22.22 -9.44 27.84
CA PRO A 331 -23.11 -10.45 28.39
C PRO A 331 -23.51 -9.97 29.78
N ARG A 332 -24.82 -9.75 29.96
CA ARG A 332 -25.36 -9.39 31.27
C ARG A 332 -25.08 -10.55 32.25
N PRO A 333 -24.66 -10.23 33.49
CA PRO A 333 -24.40 -11.22 34.52
C PRO A 333 -25.64 -12.04 34.87
#